data_AF-A0A3S9A077-F1
#
_entry.id   AF-A0A3S9A077-F1
#
_cell.length_a   1.000
_cell.length_b   1.000
_cell.length_c   1.000
_cell.angle_alpha   90.00
_cell.angle_beta   90.00
_cell.angle_gamma   90.00
#
_symmetry.space_group_name_H-M   'P 1'
#
loop_
_entity.id
_entity.type
_entity.pdbx_description
1 polymer ?
#
loop_
_entity_poly.entity_id
_entity_poly.type
_entity_poly.pdbx_seq_one_letter_code
_entity_poly.pdbx_strand_id
1 'polypeptide(L)'
;MKQSIVKCPGCGLLLPNQYFAEPTRFHASGECNELFNQLSFYTTSHGKPEFIHQLALDCYGAQHSGGVTKSITTAFSLIGLYLVEEQGFTGKQVQQVHMALGRSQSSWPELTPPRMSAPVTVQDVLNTEAGEARDAMIRAWVSAVWATWTHAQDWVKEAAKPFIQ
;
A
#
# COMPACT_ATOMS: atom_id res chain seq x y z
N MET A 1 -21.64 -20.43 -18.48
CA MET A 1 -21.73 -20.14 -17.04
C MET A 1 -21.66 -18.62 -16.87
N LYS A 2 -22.54 -18.00 -16.08
CA LYS A 2 -22.42 -16.56 -15.78
C LYS A 2 -21.22 -16.37 -14.86
N GLN A 3 -20.29 -15.51 -15.25
CA GLN A 3 -19.13 -15.16 -14.45
C GLN A 3 -19.63 -14.36 -13.23
N SER A 4 -19.38 -14.83 -12.01
CA SER A 4 -19.73 -14.10 -10.79
C SER A 4 -18.70 -13.00 -10.52
N ILE A 5 -19.09 -11.97 -9.77
CA ILE A 5 -18.22 -10.84 -9.41
C ILE A 5 -17.93 -10.90 -7.91
N VAL A 6 -16.67 -10.65 -7.53
CA VAL A 6 -16.22 -10.48 -6.14
C VAL A 6 -15.91 -9.01 -5.91
N LYS A 7 -16.33 -8.49 -4.75
CA LYS A 7 -15.94 -7.17 -4.28
C LYS A 7 -14.80 -7.31 -3.27
N CYS A 8 -13.66 -6.68 -3.53
CA CYS A 8 -12.56 -6.61 -2.58
C CYS A 8 -13.00 -5.85 -1.31
N PRO A 9 -12.84 -6.40 -0.10
CA PRO A 9 -13.29 -5.77 1.13
C PRO A 9 -12.45 -4.54 1.53
N GLY A 10 -11.17 -4.48 1.15
CA GLY A 10 -10.29 -3.35 1.47
C GLY A 10 -10.46 -2.15 0.53
N CYS A 11 -10.32 -2.37 -0.78
CA CYS A 11 -10.36 -1.28 -1.76
C CYS A 11 -11.70 -1.12 -2.49
N GLY A 12 -12.63 -2.07 -2.35
CA GLY A 12 -13.94 -2.02 -3.01
C GLY A 12 -13.96 -2.41 -4.49
N LEU A 13 -12.80 -2.78 -5.06
CA LEU A 13 -12.65 -3.19 -6.45
C LEU A 13 -13.57 -4.37 -6.79
N LEU A 14 -14.23 -4.32 -7.96
CA LEU A 14 -15.10 -5.38 -8.46
C LEU A 14 -14.35 -6.18 -9.53
N LEU A 15 -14.14 -7.47 -9.27
CA LEU A 15 -13.36 -8.34 -10.15
C LEU A 15 -14.14 -9.61 -10.52
N PRO A 16 -13.92 -10.18 -11.71
CA PRO A 16 -14.42 -11.51 -12.04
C PRO A 16 -13.93 -12.53 -11.01
N ASN A 17 -14.85 -13.31 -10.45
CA ASN A 17 -14.53 -14.34 -9.47
C ASN A 17 -13.71 -15.45 -10.15
N GLN A 18 -12.47 -15.60 -9.69
CA GLN A 18 -11.56 -16.63 -10.14
C GLN A 18 -11.27 -17.66 -9.05
N TYR A 19 -11.96 -17.55 -7.90
CA TYR A 19 -11.86 -18.45 -6.76
C TYR A 19 -10.45 -18.52 -6.17
N PHE A 20 -9.70 -17.41 -6.23
CA PHE A 20 -8.41 -17.32 -5.57
C PHE A 20 -8.58 -17.28 -4.05
N ALA A 21 -7.64 -17.88 -3.32
CA ALA A 21 -7.63 -17.85 -1.87
C ALA A 21 -7.40 -16.42 -1.35
N GLU A 22 -8.09 -16.05 -0.27
CA GLU A 22 -7.89 -14.77 0.39
C GLU A 22 -6.50 -14.72 1.07
N PRO A 23 -5.77 -13.60 0.97
CA PRO A 23 -4.48 -13.45 1.62
C PRO A 23 -4.62 -13.38 3.15
N THR A 24 -3.67 -13.96 3.87
CA THR A 24 -3.66 -13.94 5.34
C THR A 24 -3.15 -12.64 5.95
N ARG A 25 -2.51 -11.78 5.15
CA ARG A 25 -1.84 -10.56 5.61
C ARG A 25 -2.64 -9.28 5.37
N PHE A 26 -3.54 -9.28 4.40
CA PHE A 26 -4.23 -8.08 3.91
C PHE A 26 -5.73 -8.31 3.91
N HIS A 27 -6.51 -7.27 4.21
CA HIS A 27 -7.95 -7.31 4.09
C HIS A 27 -8.37 -7.13 2.63
N ALA A 28 -8.15 -8.16 1.82
CA ALA A 28 -8.36 -8.13 0.39
C ALA A 28 -9.02 -9.42 -0.10
N SER A 29 -9.68 -9.38 -1.26
CA SER A 29 -10.10 -10.61 -1.94
C SER A 29 -8.89 -11.29 -2.59
N GLY A 30 -8.99 -12.58 -2.88
CA GLY A 30 -7.96 -13.31 -3.61
C GLY A 30 -7.66 -12.69 -4.98
N GLU A 31 -8.70 -12.24 -5.69
CA GLU A 31 -8.56 -11.60 -7.01
C GLU A 31 -7.78 -10.28 -6.95
N CYS A 32 -8.04 -9.44 -5.94
CA CYS A 32 -7.32 -8.19 -5.77
C CYS A 32 -5.86 -8.43 -5.38
N ASN A 33 -5.63 -9.42 -4.51
CA ASN A 33 -4.29 -9.83 -4.12
C ASN A 33 -3.49 -10.41 -5.28
N GLU A 34 -4.14 -11.10 -6.22
CA GLU A 34 -3.46 -11.62 -7.40
C GLU A 34 -3.00 -10.51 -8.35
N LEU A 35 -3.78 -9.44 -8.51
CA LEU A 35 -3.31 -8.23 -9.19
C LEU A 35 -2.08 -7.62 -8.47
N PHE A 36 -2.10 -7.58 -7.14
CA PHE A 36 -0.95 -7.10 -6.38
C PHE A 36 0.28 -8.01 -6.53
N ASN A 37 0.11 -9.33 -6.63
CA ASN A 37 1.19 -10.27 -6.92
C ASN A 37 1.81 -9.97 -8.31
N GLN A 38 0.98 -9.75 -9.33
CA GLN A 38 1.43 -9.35 -10.67
C GLN A 38 2.23 -8.04 -10.65
N LEU A 39 1.74 -7.02 -9.95
CA LEU A 39 2.46 -5.77 -9.77
C LEU A 39 3.77 -5.97 -8.99
N SER A 40 3.79 -6.88 -8.02
CA SER A 40 4.99 -7.21 -7.25
C SER A 40 6.08 -7.84 -8.12
N PHE A 41 5.73 -8.69 -9.10
CA PHE A 41 6.68 -9.20 -10.09
C PHE A 41 7.30 -8.06 -10.90
N TYR A 42 6.47 -7.15 -11.43
CA TYR A 42 6.93 -5.98 -12.19
C TYR A 42 7.87 -5.07 -11.39
N THR A 43 7.49 -4.74 -10.16
CA THR A 43 8.23 -3.79 -9.32
C THR A 43 9.53 -4.39 -8.76
N THR A 44 9.56 -5.69 -8.48
CA THR A 44 10.77 -6.37 -8.01
C THR A 44 11.79 -6.57 -9.14
N SER A 45 11.34 -6.79 -10.37
CA SER A 45 12.23 -6.95 -11.53
C SER A 45 12.84 -5.64 -12.02
N HIS A 46 12.33 -4.48 -11.57
CA HIS A 46 12.77 -3.18 -12.06
C HIS A 46 14.18 -2.77 -11.61
N GLY A 47 14.71 -3.34 -10.51
CA GLY A 47 16.12 -3.21 -10.10
C GLY A 47 16.65 -1.79 -9.84
N LYS A 48 15.80 -0.74 -9.96
CA LYS A 48 16.23 0.66 -9.86
C LYS A 48 16.48 1.09 -8.41
N PRO A 49 17.40 2.05 -8.16
CA PRO A 49 17.71 2.54 -6.81
C PRO A 49 16.51 3.08 -6.03
N GLU A 50 15.47 3.57 -6.71
CA GLU A 50 14.27 4.15 -6.10
C GLU A 50 13.42 3.10 -5.36
N PHE A 51 13.63 1.81 -5.64
CA PHE A 51 12.95 0.67 -5.02
C PHE A 51 11.42 0.85 -4.93
N ILE A 52 10.80 1.05 -6.10
CA ILE A 52 9.36 1.33 -6.27
C ILE A 52 8.44 0.23 -5.72
N HIS A 53 8.98 -0.99 -5.48
CA HIS A 53 8.25 -2.06 -4.82
C HIS A 53 7.78 -1.64 -3.41
N GLN A 54 8.60 -0.90 -2.66
CA GLN A 54 8.23 -0.43 -1.33
C GLN A 54 7.02 0.50 -1.39
N LEU A 55 6.96 1.41 -2.38
CA LEU A 55 5.82 2.31 -2.57
C LEU A 55 4.54 1.52 -2.85
N ALA A 56 4.59 0.54 -3.76
CA ALA A 56 3.45 -0.29 -4.10
C ALA A 56 2.97 -1.14 -2.90
N LEU A 57 3.92 -1.68 -2.12
CA LEU A 57 3.62 -2.46 -0.91
C LEU A 57 2.93 -1.61 0.16
N ASP A 58 3.41 -0.38 0.39
CA ASP A 58 2.83 0.54 1.37
C ASP A 58 1.45 1.04 0.93
N CYS A 59 1.26 1.32 -0.36
CA CYS A 59 -0.07 1.65 -0.89
C CYS A 59 -1.06 0.51 -0.65
N TYR A 60 -0.67 -0.71 -1.03
CA TYR A 60 -1.52 -1.87 -0.88
C TYR A 60 -1.81 -2.17 0.59
N GLY A 61 -0.81 -2.09 1.47
CA GLY A 61 -0.96 -2.31 2.91
C GLY A 61 -1.89 -1.30 3.58
N ALA A 62 -1.74 -0.01 3.29
CA ALA A 62 -2.64 1.02 3.81
C ALA A 62 -4.06 0.89 3.24
N GLN A 63 -4.22 0.65 1.93
CA GLN A 63 -5.54 0.52 1.30
C GLN A 63 -6.29 -0.77 1.72
N HIS A 64 -5.58 -1.82 2.14
CA HIS A 64 -6.14 -3.09 2.58
C HIS A 64 -5.94 -3.34 4.08
N SER A 65 -5.92 -2.27 4.88
CA SER A 65 -5.87 -2.33 6.34
C SER A 65 -7.20 -2.76 6.97
N GLY A 66 -7.18 -3.07 8.28
CA GLY A 66 -8.33 -3.63 9.02
C GLY A 66 -8.47 -5.14 8.86
N GLY A 67 -9.56 -5.72 9.38
CA GLY A 67 -9.83 -7.16 9.32
C GLY A 67 -8.69 -8.01 9.87
N VAL A 68 -8.07 -8.82 9.01
CA VAL A 68 -6.94 -9.70 9.36
C VAL A 68 -5.58 -8.98 9.39
N THR A 69 -5.53 -7.74 8.92
CA THR A 69 -4.28 -6.98 8.78
C THR A 69 -3.75 -6.56 10.13
N LYS A 70 -2.49 -6.88 10.42
CA LYS A 70 -1.83 -6.50 11.68
C LYS A 70 -1.58 -5.00 11.74
N SER A 71 -1.76 -4.39 12.92
CA SER A 71 -1.52 -2.95 13.17
C SER A 71 -0.16 -2.45 12.69
N ILE A 72 0.90 -3.24 12.85
CA ILE A 72 2.24 -2.90 12.35
C ILE A 72 2.28 -2.70 10.83
N THR A 73 1.53 -3.50 10.06
CA THR A 73 1.49 -3.38 8.60
C THR A 73 0.86 -2.05 8.20
N THR A 74 -0.25 -1.69 8.84
CA THR A 74 -0.93 -0.39 8.62
C THR A 74 -0.02 0.77 9.03
N ALA A 75 0.55 0.72 10.23
CA ALA A 75 1.46 1.75 10.74
C ALA A 75 2.65 1.99 9.80
N PHE A 76 3.34 0.93 9.37
CA PHE A 76 4.50 1.03 8.49
C PHE A 76 4.10 1.58 7.13
N SER A 77 3.00 1.09 6.58
CA SER A 77 2.48 1.56 5.29
C SER A 77 2.25 3.07 5.34
N LEU A 78 1.55 3.58 6.35
CA LEU A 78 1.25 5.00 6.46
C LEU A 78 2.48 5.88 6.66
N ILE A 79 3.43 5.43 7.48
CA ILE A 79 4.72 6.12 7.63
C ILE A 79 5.46 6.15 6.29
N GLY A 80 5.46 5.05 5.54
CA GLY A 80 6.06 4.99 4.20
C GLY A 80 5.42 5.97 3.22
N LEU A 81 4.08 6.01 3.17
CA LEU A 81 3.34 6.94 2.31
C LEU A 81 3.66 8.41 2.65
N TYR A 82 3.66 8.77 3.93
CA TYR A 82 4.01 10.11 4.40
C TYR A 82 5.44 10.52 4.00
N LEU A 83 6.41 9.63 4.22
CA LEU A 83 7.82 9.89 3.88
C LEU A 83 8.02 10.12 2.38
N VAL A 84 7.30 9.38 1.54
CA VAL A 84 7.37 9.58 0.08
C VAL A 84 6.68 10.88 -0.32
N GLU A 85 5.45 11.09 0.15
CA GLU A 85 4.58 12.18 -0.32
C GLU A 85 5.01 13.56 0.21
N GLU A 86 5.32 13.67 1.50
CA GLU A 86 5.60 14.96 2.13
C GLU A 86 7.10 15.22 2.32
N GLN A 87 7.93 14.17 2.39
CA GLN A 87 9.37 14.28 2.65
C GLN A 87 10.26 13.95 1.43
N GLY A 88 9.66 13.51 0.31
CA GLY A 88 10.39 13.22 -0.92
C GLY A 88 11.29 11.98 -0.85
N PHE A 89 11.03 11.05 0.08
CA PHE A 89 11.84 9.86 0.23
C PHE A 89 11.66 8.91 -0.96
N THR A 90 12.73 8.21 -1.31
CA THR A 90 12.70 7.04 -2.19
C THR A 90 12.19 5.81 -1.43
N GLY A 91 11.72 4.79 -2.15
CA GLY A 91 11.31 3.52 -1.54
C GLY A 91 12.45 2.84 -0.79
N LYS A 92 13.71 3.04 -1.22
CA LYS A 92 14.87 2.51 -0.50
C LYS A 92 15.09 3.21 0.84
N GLN A 93 14.90 4.52 0.91
CA GLN A 93 14.96 5.26 2.18
C GLN A 93 13.80 4.85 3.11
N VAL A 94 12.59 4.67 2.58
CA VAL A 94 11.46 4.15 3.36
C VAL A 94 11.75 2.77 3.94
N GLN A 95 12.28 1.85 3.13
CA GLN A 95 12.67 0.52 3.60
C GLN A 95 13.69 0.61 4.74
N GLN A 96 14.66 1.52 4.68
CA GLN A 96 15.63 1.74 5.75
C GLN A 96 14.95 2.24 7.04
N VAL A 97 13.99 3.16 6.93
CA VAL A 97 13.20 3.62 8.08
C VAL A 97 12.38 2.47 8.67
N HIS A 98 11.70 1.65 7.87
CA HIS A 98 10.97 0.47 8.34
C HIS A 98 11.86 -0.51 9.10
N MET A 99 13.08 -0.77 8.62
CA MET A 99 14.03 -1.63 9.33
C MET A 99 14.43 -1.03 10.69
N ALA A 100 14.56 0.29 10.80
CA ALA A 100 14.87 0.96 12.06
C ALA A 100 13.66 0.91 13.02
N LEU A 101 12.45 1.22 12.55
CA LEU A 101 11.20 1.14 13.32
C LEU A 101 10.99 -0.25 13.92
N GLY A 102 11.22 -1.30 13.13
CA GLY A 102 11.06 -2.69 13.57
C GLY A 102 12.02 -3.11 14.69
N ARG A 103 13.10 -2.35 14.93
CA ARG A 103 14.05 -2.58 16.02
C ARG A 103 13.75 -1.74 17.26
N SER A 104 13.13 -0.57 17.10
CA SER A 104 12.94 0.40 18.17
C SER A 104 11.60 0.30 18.89
N GLN A 105 10.57 -0.28 18.27
CA GLN A 105 9.21 -0.26 18.80
C GLN A 105 8.49 -1.61 18.65
N SER A 106 7.86 -2.05 19.74
CA SER A 106 7.17 -3.34 19.82
C SER A 106 5.64 -3.24 19.80
N SER A 107 5.07 -2.06 20.06
CA SER A 107 3.62 -1.82 20.07
C SER A 107 3.21 -0.76 19.05
N TRP A 108 2.21 -1.09 18.23
CA TRP A 108 1.69 -0.24 17.15
C TRP A 108 0.20 -0.02 17.36
N PRO A 109 -0.30 1.23 17.22
CA PRO A 109 -1.70 1.51 17.45
C PRO A 109 -2.57 0.82 16.41
N GLU A 110 -3.77 0.43 16.81
CA GLU A 110 -4.81 0.03 15.88
C GLU A 110 -5.38 1.28 15.21
N LEU A 111 -5.08 1.44 13.92
CA LEU A 111 -5.56 2.57 13.12
C LEU A 111 -6.74 2.12 12.28
N THR A 112 -7.90 2.76 12.49
CA THR A 112 -9.10 2.46 11.73
C THR A 112 -8.94 2.94 10.28
N PRO A 113 -9.18 2.10 9.26
CA PRO A 113 -9.11 2.51 7.87
C PRO A 113 -10.19 3.55 7.53
N PRO A 114 -9.93 4.43 6.54
CA PRO A 114 -10.92 5.39 6.04
C PRO A 114 -12.20 4.69 5.57
N ARG A 115 -13.36 5.36 5.74
CA ARG A 115 -14.65 4.81 5.29
C ARG A 115 -14.74 4.62 3.78
N MET A 116 -14.06 5.48 3.03
CA MET A 116 -13.97 5.42 1.57
C MET A 116 -12.54 5.10 1.17
N SER A 117 -12.37 4.12 0.29
CA SER A 117 -11.05 3.82 -0.26
C SER A 117 -10.58 4.92 -1.21
N ALA A 118 -9.27 4.94 -1.45
CA ALA A 118 -8.66 5.82 -2.44
C ALA A 118 -9.20 5.51 -3.86
N PRO A 119 -9.32 6.54 -4.73
CA PRO A 119 -9.84 6.38 -6.08
C PRO A 119 -8.91 5.60 -7.02
N VAL A 120 -7.62 5.51 -6.68
CA VAL A 120 -6.62 4.73 -7.42
C VAL A 120 -6.47 3.36 -6.76
N THR A 121 -6.50 2.31 -7.57
CA THR A 121 -6.35 0.92 -7.13
C THR A 121 -5.19 0.24 -7.85
N VAL A 122 -4.83 -0.95 -7.38
CA VAL A 122 -3.83 -1.81 -8.05
C VAL A 122 -4.18 -2.12 -9.51
N GLN A 123 -5.48 -2.17 -9.86
CA GLN A 123 -5.92 -2.41 -11.23
C GLN A 123 -5.59 -1.23 -12.15
N ASP A 124 -5.74 0.01 -11.67
CA ASP A 124 -5.39 1.21 -12.44
C ASP A 124 -3.89 1.25 -12.74
N VAL A 125 -3.07 0.86 -11.76
CA VAL A 125 -1.61 0.73 -11.92
C VAL A 125 -1.26 -0.31 -13.00
N LEU A 126 -1.85 -1.51 -12.94
CA LEU A 126 -1.57 -2.56 -13.92
C LEU A 126 -2.10 -2.23 -15.32
N ASN A 127 -3.23 -1.54 -15.42
CA ASN A 127 -3.78 -1.08 -16.70
C ASN A 127 -2.95 0.03 -17.34
N THR A 128 -2.08 0.70 -16.57
CA THR A 128 -1.12 1.67 -17.10
C THR A 128 0.04 0.95 -17.77
N GLU A 129 0.53 1.47 -18.90
CA GLU A 129 1.65 0.89 -19.66
C GLU A 129 2.92 0.73 -18.80
N ALA A 130 3.59 -0.41 -18.95
CA ALA A 130 4.81 -0.73 -18.22
C ALA A 130 5.94 0.27 -18.52
N GLY A 131 6.79 0.55 -17.54
CA GLY A 131 7.86 1.54 -17.61
C GLY A 131 7.50 2.81 -16.84
N GLU A 132 7.97 3.97 -17.33
CA GLU A 132 7.84 5.24 -16.61
C GLU A 132 6.38 5.63 -16.32
N ALA A 133 5.44 5.29 -17.20
CA ALA A 133 4.02 5.58 -17.00
C ALA A 133 3.45 4.82 -15.80
N ARG A 134 3.71 3.50 -15.69
CA ARG A 134 3.30 2.71 -14.53
C ARG A 134 4.03 3.12 -13.25
N ASP A 135 5.32 3.45 -13.35
CA ASP A 135 6.10 3.96 -12.20
C ASP A 135 5.50 5.28 -11.67
N ALA A 136 5.06 6.17 -12.56
CA ALA A 136 4.34 7.38 -12.20
C ALA A 136 2.94 7.10 -11.62
N MET A 137 2.22 6.09 -12.13
CA MET A 137 0.93 5.68 -11.57
C MET A 137 1.06 5.10 -10.15
N ILE A 138 2.17 4.41 -9.84
CA ILE A 138 2.46 3.98 -8.46
C ILE A 138 2.60 5.20 -7.54
N ARG A 139 3.25 6.28 -8.00
CA ARG A 139 3.34 7.53 -7.21
C ARG A 139 1.98 8.21 -7.06
N ALA A 140 1.17 8.25 -8.11
CA ALA A 140 -0.21 8.75 -8.00
C ALA A 140 -1.05 7.93 -7.01
N TRP A 141 -0.82 6.61 -6.94
CA TRP A 141 -1.46 5.74 -5.96
C TRP A 141 -1.02 6.08 -4.52
N VAL A 142 0.26 6.38 -4.30
CA VAL A 142 0.77 6.87 -2.99
C VAL A 142 0.00 8.10 -2.55
N SER A 143 -0.06 9.13 -3.39
CA SER A 143 -0.74 10.40 -3.06
C SER A 143 -2.24 10.17 -2.79
N ALA A 144 -2.90 9.36 -3.63
CA ALA A 144 -4.31 9.06 -3.49
C ALA A 144 -4.63 8.31 -2.19
N VAL A 145 -3.81 7.32 -1.80
CA VAL A 145 -4.00 6.59 -0.54
C VAL A 145 -3.71 7.50 0.64
N TRP A 146 -2.59 8.23 0.66
CA TRP A 146 -2.25 9.14 1.74
C TRP A 146 -3.34 10.18 2.02
N ALA A 147 -3.94 10.73 0.96
CA ALA A 147 -5.00 11.73 1.07
C ALA A 147 -6.29 11.20 1.75
N THR A 148 -6.50 9.89 1.81
CA THR A 148 -7.68 9.31 2.50
C THR A 148 -7.48 9.15 4.01
N TRP A 149 -6.23 9.17 4.49
CA TRP A 149 -5.87 8.91 5.88
C TRP A 149 -5.73 10.18 6.73
N THR A 150 -6.48 11.23 6.43
CA THR A 150 -6.38 12.55 7.09
C THR A 150 -6.44 12.48 8.62
N HIS A 151 -7.26 11.58 9.18
CA HIS A 151 -7.42 11.42 10.64
C HIS A 151 -6.20 10.79 11.34
N ALA A 152 -5.31 10.13 10.60
CA ALA A 152 -4.11 9.50 11.14
C ALA A 152 -2.84 10.31 10.86
N GLN A 153 -2.91 11.40 10.07
CA GLN A 153 -1.72 12.11 9.61
C GLN A 153 -0.87 12.68 10.74
N ASP A 154 -1.49 13.26 11.78
CA ASP A 154 -0.77 13.81 12.93
C ASP A 154 0.04 12.73 13.65
N TRP A 155 -0.57 11.56 13.86
CA TRP A 155 0.12 10.43 14.49
C TRP A 155 1.29 9.95 13.64
N VAL A 156 1.11 9.83 12.32
CA VAL A 156 2.16 9.40 11.40
C VAL A 156 3.33 10.37 11.39
N LYS A 157 3.04 11.68 11.36
CA LYS A 157 4.05 12.75 11.38
C LYS A 157 4.91 12.68 12.63
N GLU A 158 4.29 12.53 13.80
CA GLU A 158 5.01 12.37 15.06
C GLU A 158 5.81 11.06 15.11
N ALA A 159 5.26 9.95 14.61
CA ALA A 159 5.96 8.66 14.57
C ALA A 159 7.20 8.68 13.64
N ALA A 160 7.13 9.43 12.55
CA ALA A 160 8.20 9.55 11.56
C ALA A 160 9.26 10.61 11.92
N LYS A 161 8.96 11.53 12.85
CA LYS A 161 9.83 12.64 13.26
C LYS A 161 11.27 12.25 13.57
N PRO A 162 11.59 11.12 14.24
CA PRO A 162 12.98 10.74 14.51
C PRO A 162 13.81 10.41 13.26
N PHE A 163 13.16 10.24 12.11
CA PHE A 163 13.77 9.81 10.85
C PHE A 163 13.84 10.93 9.79
N ILE A 164 13.34 12.11 10.14
CA ILE A 164 13.28 13.30 9.28
C ILE A 164 14.28 14.31 9.86
N GLN A 165 15.13 14.87 9.00
CA GLN A 165 16.14 15.87 9.38
C GLN A 165 15.53 17.27 9.43
#